data_AF-A0A969VQM2-F1
#
_entry.id   AF-A0A969VQM2-F1
#
_cell.length_a   1.000
_cell.length_b   1.000
_cell.length_c   1.000
_cell.angle_alpha   90.00
_cell.angle_beta   90.00
_cell.angle_gamma   90.00
#
_symmetry.space_group_name_H-M   'P 1'
#
loop_
_entity.id
_entity.type
_entity.pdbx_description
1 polymer ?
#
loop_
_entity_poly.entity_id
_entity_poly.type
_entity_poly.pdbx_seq_one_letter_code
_entity_poly.pdbx_strand_id
1 'polypeptide(L)' 'MKYSNLFSKTSKNIPSDEVSKNAQLLIKAGYIDKTMAGVYAMLPLGLRTLNNIENIIRQK' A
#
# COMPACT_ATOMS: atom_id res chain seq x y z
N MET A 1 -15.81 -5.69 2.62
CA MET A 1 -15.36 -6.30 1.35
C MET A 1 -14.87 -7.71 1.66
N LYS A 2 -15.30 -8.74 0.90
CA LYS A 2 -14.81 -10.12 1.11
C LYS A 2 -13.36 -10.21 0.63
N TYR A 3 -12.51 -10.92 1.36
CA TYR A 3 -11.10 -11.10 0.99
C TYR A 3 -10.91 -11.78 -0.37
N SER A 4 -11.84 -12.68 -0.73
CA SER A 4 -11.87 -13.33 -2.05
C SER A 4 -11.91 -12.34 -3.21
N ASN A 5 -12.52 -11.18 -3.01
CA ASN A 5 -12.73 -10.16 -4.04
C ASN A 5 -11.66 -9.04 -3.97
N LEU A 6 -10.69 -9.17 -3.06
CA LEU A 6 -9.59 -8.21 -2.94
C LEU A 6 -8.50 -8.54 -3.96
N PHE A 7 -8.19 -7.56 -4.81
CA PHE A 7 -7.13 -7.65 -5.81
C PHE A 7 -5.74 -7.78 -5.18
N SER A 8 -5.44 -6.98 -4.16
CA SER A 8 -4.14 -7.02 -3.49
C SER A 8 -3.96 -8.30 -2.66
N LYS A 9 -2.78 -8.90 -2.78
CA LYS A 9 -2.36 -10.07 -1.99
C LYS A 9 -1.13 -9.73 -1.16
N THR A 10 -0.98 -10.45 -0.05
CA THR A 10 0.23 -10.37 0.75
C THR A 10 1.35 -11.15 0.08
N SER A 11 2.57 -10.61 0.16
CA SER A 11 3.78 -11.31 -0.28
C SER A 11 4.50 -11.91 0.93
N LYS A 12 5.06 -13.11 0.76
CA LYS A 12 5.98 -13.67 1.76
C LYS A 12 7.38 -13.07 1.62
N ASN A 13 7.73 -12.60 0.43
CA ASN A 13 9.01 -12.03 0.07
C ASN A 13 9.01 -10.52 0.32
N ILE A 14 10.05 -10.03 0.99
CA ILE A 14 10.28 -8.60 1.21
C ILE A 14 11.24 -8.15 0.11
N PRO A 15 10.94 -7.06 -0.62
CA PRO A 15 11.89 -6.53 -1.60
C PRO A 15 13.16 -6.08 -0.88
N SER A 16 14.30 -6.67 -1.26
CA SER A 16 15.62 -6.37 -0.70
C SER A 16 16.10 -4.94 -1.02
N ASP A 17 15.52 -4.33 -2.05
CA ASP A 17 15.88 -2.98 -2.53
C ASP A 17 15.34 -1.86 -1.63
N GLU A 18 14.41 -2.16 -0.72
CA GLU A 18 13.81 -1.18 0.18
C GLU A 18 14.49 -1.21 1.55
N VAL A 19 15.21 -0.13 1.88
CA VAL A 19 15.91 0.01 3.18
C VAL A 19 14.92 0.34 4.30
N SER A 20 13.84 1.06 3.97
CA SER A 20 12.93 1.56 4.98
C SER A 20 11.89 0.52 5.39
N LYS A 21 11.79 0.28 6.70
CA LYS A 21 10.88 -0.73 7.28
C LYS A 21 9.41 -0.45 6.99
N ASN A 22 9.00 0.82 6.89
CA ASN A 22 7.64 1.19 6.53
C ASN A 22 7.28 0.76 5.08
N ALA A 23 8.15 1.03 4.11
CA ALA A 23 7.97 0.65 2.71
C ALA A 23 7.94 -0.86 2.54
N GLN A 24 8.85 -1.59 3.21
CA GLN A 24 8.84 -3.04 3.24
C GLN A 24 7.49 -3.61 3.72
N LEU A 25 6.93 -3.06 4.80
CA LEU A 25 5.64 -3.50 5.34
C LEU A 25 4.48 -3.18 4.39
N LEU A 26 4.45 -1.99 3.81
CA LEU A 26 3.40 -1.58 2.89
C LEU A 26 3.38 -2.44 1.61
N ILE A 27 4.56 -2.76 1.08
CA ILE A 27 4.67 -3.66 -0.10
C ILE A 27 4.27 -5.08 0.29
N LYS A 28 4.78 -5.59 1.43
CA LYS A 28 4.47 -6.95 1.91
C LYS A 28 2.98 -7.15 2.16
N ALA A 29 2.31 -6.13 2.71
CA ALA A 29 0.88 -6.15 3.01
C ALA A 29 -0.01 -5.94 1.77
N GLY A 30 0.57 -5.63 0.61
CA GLY A 30 -0.18 -5.33 -0.61
C GLY A 30 -0.93 -3.99 -0.55
N TYR A 31 -0.35 -2.99 0.13
CA TYR A 31 -0.90 -1.63 0.18
C TYR A 31 -0.35 -0.75 -0.94
N ILE A 32 0.91 -0.96 -1.31
CA ILE A 32 1.58 -0.25 -2.41
C ILE A 32 2.34 -1.24 -3.28
N ASP A 33 2.52 -0.90 -4.55
CA ASP A 33 3.39 -1.60 -5.49
C ASP A 33 4.40 -0.61 -6.08
N LYS A 34 5.69 -0.97 -6.12
CA LYS A 34 6.76 -0.08 -6.58
C LYS A 34 6.97 -0.28 -8.07
N THR A 35 6.57 0.69 -8.88
CA THR A 35 6.67 0.60 -10.35
C THR A 35 8.01 1.10 -10.88
N MET A 36 8.57 2.14 -10.28
CA MET A 36 9.94 2.63 -10.53
C MET A 36 10.51 3.32 -9.28
N ALA A 37 11.76 3.73 -9.31
CA ALA A 37 12.39 4.45 -8.19
C ALA A 37 11.57 5.71 -7.83
N GLY A 38 11.06 5.74 -6.60
CA GLY A 38 10.24 6.86 -6.10
C GLY A 38 8.78 6.89 -6.58
N VAL A 39 8.34 5.93 -7.40
CA VAL A 39 6.95 5.87 -7.89
C VAL A 39 6.28 4.60 -7.38
N TYR A 40 5.14 4.79 -6.73
CA TYR A 40 4.35 3.74 -6.13
C TYR A 40 2.91 3.79 -6.64
N ALA A 41 2.40 2.64 -7.08
CA ALA A 41 0.98 2.44 -7.33
C ALA A 41 0.28 2.13 -6.00
N MET A 42 -0.82 2.83 -5.73
CA MET A 42 -1.65 2.56 -4.55
C MET A 42 -2.62 1.41 -4.86
N LEU A 43 -2.53 0.34 -4.09
CA LEU A 43 -3.44 -0.80 -4.18
C LEU A 43 -4.74 -0.51 -3.41
N PRO A 44 -5.80 -1.33 -3.53
CA PRO A 44 -7.12 -1.01 -2.96
C PRO A 44 -7.13 -0.70 -1.46
N LEU A 45 -6.30 -1.40 -0.67
CA LEU A 45 -6.17 -1.11 0.77
C LEU A 45 -5.39 0.19 1.03
N GLY A 46 -4.35 0.47 0.24
CA GLY A 46 -3.60 1.73 0.30
C GLY A 46 -4.49 2.93 -0.04
N LEU A 47 -5.25 2.85 -1.14
CA LEU A 47 -6.21 3.88 -1.55
C LEU A 47 -7.26 4.14 -0.48
N ARG A 48 -7.83 3.09 0.14
CA ARG A 48 -8.81 3.27 1.21
C ARG A 48 -8.24 4.04 2.39
N THR A 49 -6.99 3.76 2.75
CA THR A 49 -6.31 4.44 3.86
C THR A 49 -5.99 5.89 3.50
N LEU A 50 -5.53 6.13 2.27
CA LEU A 50 -5.26 7.47 1.75
C LEU A 50 -6.53 8.33 1.74
N ASN A 51 -7.65 7.79 1.27
CA ASN A 51 -8.93 8.50 1.25
C ASN A 51 -9.40 8.87 2.67
N ASN A 52 -9.16 8.02 3.66
CA ASN A 52 -9.48 8.34 5.06
C ASN A 52 -8.64 9.53 5.55
N ILE A 53 -7.34 9.53 5.25
CA ILE A 53 -6.43 10.62 5.61
C ILE A 53 -6.87 11.91 4.91
N GLU A 54 -7.17 11.83 3.61
CA GLU A 54 -7.65 12.96 2.81
C GLU A 54 -8.95 13.55 3.39
N ASN A 55 -9.91 12.70 3.76
CA ASN A 55 -11.16 13.16 4.37
C ASN A 55 -10.94 13.89 5.69
N ILE A 56 -10.04 13.38 6.55
CA ILE A 56 -9.68 14.04 7.81
C ILE A 56 -9.05 15.41 7.53
N ILE A 57 -8.15 15.49 6.55
CA ILE A 57 -7.52 16.76 6.17
C ILE A 57 -8.55 17.74 5.61
N ARG A 58 -9.48 17.30 4.76
CA ARG A 58 -10.53 18.14 4.17
C ARG A 58 -11.55 18.67 5.18
N GLN A 59 -11.82 17.91 6.24
CA GLN A 59 -12.75 18.31 7.30
C GLN A 59 -12.14 19.28 8.32
N LYS A 60 -10.81 19.43 8.30
CA LYS A 60 -10.05 20.23 9.25
C LYS A 60 -9.79 21.62 8.69
#